data_AF-A0A0M1HQ22-F1
#
_entry.id   AF-A0A0M1HQ22-F1
#
_cell.length_a   1.000
_cell.length_b   1.000
_cell.length_c   1.000
_cell.angle_alpha   90.00
_cell.angle_beta   90.00
_cell.angle_gamma   90.00
#
_symmetry.space_group_name_H-M   'P 1'
#
loop_
_entity.id
_entity.type
_entity.pdbx_description
1 polymer ?
#
loop_
_entity_poly.entity_id
_entity_poly.type
_entity_poly.pdbx_seq_one_letter_code
_entity_poly.pdbx_strand_id
1 'polypeptide(L)'
;MQKNEFLRQFFEIAAGSKLEHTAEQYNYINFDVNFSFKDGIPIAIFSGEHLIFPIIIEIPKKDHLMLNGLFISFSMSGKKYRRTSRVQHFSKLIFNYLKANQLIEIDNWGNIEIQQNN
;
A
#
# COMPACT_ATOMS: atom_id res chain seq x y z
N MET A 1 8.84 -0.35 -7.82
CA MET A 1 7.66 -0.76 -8.63
C MET A 1 7.07 0.50 -9.23
N GLN A 2 6.82 0.55 -10.53
CA GLN A 2 6.29 1.78 -11.15
C GLN A 2 4.87 2.10 -10.65
N LYS A 3 4.53 3.40 -10.52
CA LYS A 3 3.23 3.87 -9.99
C LYS A 3 2.04 3.34 -10.80
N ASN A 4 2.16 3.36 -12.11
CA ASN A 4 1.13 2.91 -13.04
C ASN A 4 0.87 1.40 -12.95
N GLU A 5 1.92 0.60 -12.77
CA GLU A 5 1.81 -0.85 -12.55
C GLU A 5 1.18 -1.18 -11.19
N PHE A 6 1.51 -0.41 -10.15
CA PHE A 6 0.80 -0.49 -8.87
C PHE A 6 -0.70 -0.22 -9.03
N LEU A 7 -1.07 0.85 -9.74
CA LEU A 7 -2.47 1.22 -9.97
C LEU A 7 -3.21 0.14 -10.78
N ARG A 8 -2.59 -0.40 -11.83
CA ARG A 8 -3.16 -1.51 -12.61
C ARG A 8 -3.51 -2.69 -11.72
N GLN A 9 -2.54 -3.20 -10.95
CA GLN A 9 -2.78 -4.33 -10.03
C GLN A 9 -3.80 -3.96 -8.94
N PHE A 10 -3.81 -2.72 -8.48
CA PHE A 10 -4.78 -2.24 -7.49
C PHE A 10 -6.21 -2.36 -8.01
N PHE A 11 -6.48 -1.89 -9.24
CA PHE A 11 -7.81 -1.96 -9.83
C PHE A 11 -8.22 -3.39 -10.19
N GLU A 12 -7.27 -4.27 -10.57
CA GLU A 12 -7.54 -5.70 -10.73
C GLU A 12 -8.01 -6.35 -9.41
N ILE A 13 -7.35 -6.02 -8.28
CA ILE A 13 -7.77 -6.51 -6.96
C ILE A 13 -9.16 -5.95 -6.60
N ALA A 14 -9.42 -4.68 -6.90
CA ALA A 14 -10.71 -4.05 -6.64
C ALA A 14 -11.85 -4.69 -7.44
N ALA A 15 -11.62 -4.96 -8.73
CA ALA A 15 -12.54 -5.64 -9.62
C ALA A 15 -12.71 -7.14 -9.29
N GLY A 16 -11.69 -7.77 -8.72
CA GLY A 16 -11.66 -9.21 -8.46
C GLY A 16 -11.33 -10.04 -9.71
N SER A 17 -10.83 -9.40 -10.77
CA SER A 17 -10.44 -10.03 -12.03
C SER A 17 -9.29 -9.28 -12.66
N LYS A 18 -8.60 -9.91 -13.62
CA LYS A 18 -7.70 -9.17 -14.51
C LYS A 18 -8.50 -8.18 -15.34
N LEU A 19 -7.90 -7.03 -15.62
CA LEU A 19 -8.48 -6.01 -16.49
C LEU A 19 -7.71 -6.04 -17.82
N GLU A 20 -8.37 -5.70 -18.92
CA GLU A 20 -7.72 -5.57 -20.24
C GLU A 20 -6.84 -4.32 -20.34
N HIS A 21 -6.88 -3.47 -19.30
CA HIS A 21 -6.13 -2.22 -19.24
C HIS A 21 -4.62 -2.45 -19.10
N THR A 22 -3.82 -1.75 -19.92
CA THR A 22 -2.38 -1.68 -19.73
C THR A 22 -2.03 -0.75 -18.57
N ALA A 23 -0.82 -0.86 -18.03
CA ALA A 23 -0.37 0.04 -16.95
C ALA A 23 -0.40 1.51 -17.41
N GLU A 24 -0.06 1.79 -18.68
CA GLU A 24 0.00 3.16 -19.21
C GLU A 24 -1.34 3.89 -19.16
N GLN A 25 -2.46 3.16 -19.20
CA GLN A 25 -3.79 3.75 -19.08
C GLN A 25 -4.03 4.41 -17.71
N TYR A 26 -3.20 4.14 -16.70
CA TYR A 26 -3.28 4.75 -15.38
C TYR A 26 -2.31 5.92 -15.17
N ASN A 27 -1.58 6.37 -16.19
CA ASN A 27 -0.59 7.46 -16.08
C ASN A 27 -1.22 8.81 -15.66
N TYR A 28 -2.53 8.99 -15.84
CA TYR A 28 -3.24 10.19 -15.40
C TYR A 28 -3.45 10.25 -13.88
N ILE A 29 -3.29 9.13 -13.16
CA ILE A 29 -3.43 9.08 -11.71
C ILE A 29 -2.05 9.24 -11.09
N ASN A 30 -1.84 10.38 -10.43
CA ASN A 30 -0.66 10.61 -9.62
C ASN A 30 -0.98 10.51 -8.14
N PHE A 31 0.01 10.07 -7.37
CA PHE A 31 -0.06 10.04 -5.91
C PHE A 31 1.32 10.14 -5.29
N ASP A 32 1.37 10.62 -4.06
CA ASP A 32 2.53 10.64 -3.18
C ASP A 32 2.32 9.72 -1.99
N VAL A 33 3.42 9.26 -1.39
CA VAL A 33 3.39 8.41 -0.20
C VAL A 33 4.12 9.15 0.91
N ASN A 34 3.40 9.41 2.00
CA ASN A 34 3.95 9.99 3.21
C ASN A 34 3.79 9.02 4.37
N PHE A 35 4.67 9.15 5.37
CA PHE A 35 4.60 8.37 6.59
C PHE A 35 4.27 9.24 7.79
N SER A 36 3.44 8.74 8.68
CA SER A 36 3.22 9.30 10.01
C SER A 36 3.35 8.21 11.07
N PHE A 37 3.47 8.62 12.33
CA PHE A 37 3.56 7.70 13.47
C PHE A 37 2.45 8.01 14.43
N LYS A 38 1.68 6.98 14.80
CA LYS A 38 0.64 7.07 15.82
C LYS A 38 0.89 5.98 16.85
N ASP A 39 1.09 6.36 18.11
CA ASP A 39 1.35 5.41 19.21
C ASP A 39 2.54 4.46 18.90
N GLY A 40 3.56 4.97 18.20
CA GLY A 40 4.73 4.17 17.76
C GLY A 40 4.44 3.19 16.63
N ILE A 41 3.25 3.24 16.02
CA ILE A 41 2.86 2.47 14.85
C ILE A 41 3.07 3.32 13.59
N PRO A 42 3.86 2.83 12.63
CA PRO A 42 4.03 3.49 11.35
C PRO A 42 2.74 3.43 10.51
N ILE A 43 2.37 4.56 9.90
CA ILE A 43 1.22 4.69 9.01
C ILE A 43 1.71 5.21 7.66
N ALA A 44 1.45 4.46 6.58
CA ALA A 44 1.64 4.97 5.23
C ALA A 44 0.34 5.59 4.71
N ILE A 45 0.46 6.78 4.14
CA ILE A 45 -0.63 7.57 3.60
C ILE A 45 -0.32 7.84 2.13
N PHE A 46 -1.10 7.24 1.25
CA PHE A 46 -1.08 7.52 -0.18
C PHE A 46 -2.10 8.62 -0.45
N SER A 47 -1.66 9.73 -1.04
CA SER A 47 -2.47 10.91 -1.31
C SER A 47 -2.40 11.26 -2.79
N GLY A 48 -3.53 11.57 -3.41
CA GLY A 48 -3.64 11.95 -4.81
C GLY A 48 -5.03 12.47 -5.14
N GLU A 49 -5.22 12.95 -6.36
CA GLU A 49 -6.49 13.58 -6.79
C GLU A 49 -7.59 12.56 -7.11
N HIS A 50 -7.23 11.30 -7.38
CA HIS A 50 -8.19 10.26 -7.72
C HIS A 50 -9.05 9.85 -6.51
N LEU A 51 -10.30 9.50 -6.77
CA LEU A 51 -11.32 9.18 -5.75
C LEU A 51 -10.97 8.02 -4.80
N ILE A 52 -9.97 7.19 -5.13
CA ILE A 52 -9.49 6.10 -4.25
C ILE A 52 -8.66 6.65 -3.08
N PHE A 53 -8.12 7.85 -3.21
CA PHE A 53 -7.31 8.46 -2.16
C PHE A 53 -8.20 9.16 -1.12
N PRO A 54 -7.71 9.29 0.14
CA PRO A 54 -6.47 8.72 0.63
C PRO A 54 -6.56 7.20 0.82
N ILE A 55 -5.45 6.50 0.56
CA ILE A 55 -5.26 5.12 1.02
C ILE A 55 -4.36 5.18 2.24
N ILE A 56 -4.86 4.69 3.38
CA ILE A 56 -4.15 4.74 4.66
C ILE A 56 -3.99 3.31 5.16
N ILE A 57 -2.77 2.96 5.53
CA ILE A 57 -2.44 1.65 6.07
C ILE A 57 -1.56 1.79 7.31
N GLU A 58 -1.96 1.16 8.41
CA GLU A 58 -1.09 0.95 9.56
C GLU A 58 -0.19 -0.26 9.29
N ILE A 59 1.11 -0.01 9.25
CA ILE A 59 2.13 -0.99 8.93
C ILE A 59 2.52 -1.72 10.23
N PRO A 60 2.40 -3.06 10.29
CA PRO A 60 2.88 -3.82 11.42
C PRO A 60 4.42 -3.81 11.46
N LYS A 61 5.01 -3.99 12.64
CA LYS A 61 6.47 -3.97 12.78
C LYS A 61 7.19 -5.11 12.04
N LYS A 62 6.49 -6.16 11.62
CA LYS A 62 7.10 -7.36 11.01
C LYS A 62 6.63 -7.59 9.58
N ASP A 63 7.57 -7.93 8.70
CA ASP A 63 7.35 -8.13 7.26
C ASP A 63 6.43 -9.31 6.94
N HIS A 64 6.57 -10.44 7.64
CA HIS A 64 5.74 -11.63 7.44
C HIS A 64 4.26 -11.34 7.73
N LEU A 65 3.95 -10.36 8.59
CA LEU A 65 2.57 -9.93 8.80
C LEU A 65 2.02 -9.24 7.54
N MET A 66 2.77 -8.30 6.95
CA MET A 66 2.37 -7.65 5.70
C MET A 66 2.23 -8.64 4.54
N LEU A 67 3.16 -9.60 4.43
CA LEU A 67 3.15 -10.64 3.39
C LEU A 67 1.93 -11.58 3.52
N ASN A 68 1.48 -11.83 4.75
CA ASN A 68 0.29 -12.62 5.05
C ASN A 68 -1.01 -11.78 5.03
N GLY A 69 -0.93 -10.53 4.59
CA GLY A 69 -2.09 -9.63 4.51
C GLY A 69 -2.66 -9.25 5.88
N LEU A 70 -1.81 -9.22 6.90
CA LEU A 70 -2.12 -8.73 8.25
C LEU A 70 -1.73 -7.25 8.31
N PHE A 71 -2.72 -6.38 8.18
CA PHE A 71 -2.61 -4.95 8.50
C PHE A 71 -3.37 -4.68 9.81
N ILE A 72 -2.91 -3.69 10.57
CA ILE A 72 -3.60 -3.27 11.80
C ILE A 72 -4.88 -2.50 11.41
N SER A 73 -4.78 -1.63 10.40
CA SER A 73 -5.91 -0.94 9.81
C SER A 73 -5.67 -0.63 8.33
N PHE A 74 -6.75 -0.62 7.54
CA PHE A 74 -6.76 -0.22 6.14
C PHE A 74 -7.98 0.64 5.86
N SER A 75 -7.78 1.79 5.24
CA SER A 75 -8.87 2.63 4.74
C SER A 75 -8.56 3.19 3.36
N MET A 76 -9.60 3.36 2.55
CA MET A 76 -9.54 3.90 1.20
C MET A 76 -10.74 4.84 1.01
N SER A 77 -10.55 6.01 0.41
CA SER A 77 -11.61 7.01 0.20
C SER A 77 -12.38 7.35 1.48
N GLY A 78 -11.68 7.42 2.62
CA GLY A 78 -12.28 7.66 3.93
C GLY A 78 -13.10 6.49 4.52
N LYS A 79 -13.21 5.36 3.81
CA LYS A 79 -13.91 4.15 4.31
C LYS A 79 -12.91 3.19 4.93
N LYS A 80 -13.21 2.72 6.14
CA LYS A 80 -12.41 1.69 6.83
C LYS A 80 -12.84 0.30 6.37
N TYR A 81 -11.89 -0.54 6.02
CA TYR A 81 -12.14 -1.89 5.52
C TYR A 81 -11.80 -2.93 6.59
N ARG A 82 -12.64 -3.96 6.68
CA ARG A 82 -12.40 -5.13 7.54
C ARG A 82 -11.47 -6.12 6.84
N ARG A 83 -10.84 -6.99 7.63
CA ARG A 83 -9.96 -8.05 7.12
C ARG A 83 -10.75 -9.06 6.29
N THR A 84 -10.60 -9.00 4.98
CA THR A 84 -11.14 -9.97 4.01
C THR A 84 -10.01 -10.47 3.11
N SER A 85 -10.25 -11.54 2.34
CA SER A 85 -9.29 -12.07 1.35
C SER A 85 -8.81 -10.97 0.39
N ARG A 86 -9.71 -10.08 -0.05
CA ARG A 86 -9.36 -8.96 -0.93
C ARG A 86 -8.37 -7.98 -0.29
N VAL A 87 -8.56 -7.65 0.99
CA VAL A 87 -7.63 -6.71 1.66
C VAL A 87 -6.25 -7.33 1.88
N GLN A 88 -6.14 -8.65 1.97
CA GLN A 88 -4.82 -9.32 1.99
C GLN A 88 -4.03 -9.07 0.69
N HIS A 89 -4.70 -9.11 -0.46
CA HIS A 89 -4.07 -8.78 -1.74
C HIS A 89 -3.62 -7.32 -1.80
N PHE A 90 -4.45 -6.38 -1.34
CA PHE A 90 -4.06 -4.96 -1.24
C PHE A 90 -2.84 -4.77 -0.34
N SER A 91 -2.82 -5.42 0.83
CA SER A 91 -1.70 -5.36 1.76
C SER A 91 -0.39 -5.81 1.11
N LYS A 92 -0.42 -6.95 0.42
CA LYS A 92 0.77 -7.48 -0.27
C LYS A 92 1.23 -6.56 -1.39
N LEU A 93 0.29 -6.02 -2.17
CA LEU A 93 0.60 -5.06 -3.24
C LEU A 93 1.25 -3.78 -2.68
N ILE A 94 0.66 -3.20 -1.63
CA ILE A 94 1.20 -2.01 -0.97
C ILE A 94 2.59 -2.28 -0.39
N PHE A 95 2.78 -3.39 0.32
CA PHE A 95 4.08 -3.77 0.85
C PHE A 95 5.14 -3.87 -0.25
N ASN A 96 4.82 -4.55 -1.35
CA ASN A 96 5.71 -4.68 -2.50
C ASN A 96 6.03 -3.33 -3.13
N TYR A 97 5.04 -2.43 -3.22
CA TYR A 97 5.28 -1.08 -3.72
C TYR A 97 6.22 -0.29 -2.81
N LEU A 98 5.98 -0.28 -1.50
CA LEU A 98 6.83 0.43 -0.54
C LEU A 98 8.26 -0.10 -0.58
N LYS A 99 8.44 -1.42 -0.53
CA LYS A 99 9.75 -2.08 -0.57
C LYS A 99 10.48 -1.83 -1.89
N ALA A 100 9.80 -1.99 -3.02
CA ALA A 100 10.42 -1.84 -4.35
C ALA A 100 10.70 -0.38 -4.74
N ASN A 101 10.31 0.59 -3.91
CA ASN A 101 10.63 2.01 -4.07
C ASN A 101 11.46 2.53 -2.88
N GLN A 102 12.06 1.63 -2.08
CA GLN A 102 12.94 1.96 -0.95
C GLN A 102 12.28 2.87 0.09
N LEU A 103 10.95 2.85 0.20
CA LEU A 103 10.21 3.62 1.22
C LEU A 103 10.23 2.92 2.58
N ILE A 104 10.50 1.62 2.58
CA ILE A 104 10.72 0.80 3.76
C ILE A 104 11.89 -0.16 3.52
N GLU A 105 12.57 -0.54 4.60
CA GLU A 105 13.60 -1.57 4.63
C GLU A 105 13.22 -2.67 5.62
N ILE A 106 13.77 -3.87 5.39
CA ILE A 106 13.58 -5.03 6.24
C ILE A 106 14.91 -5.40 6.86
N ASP A 107 15.02 -5.36 8.18
CA ASP A 107 16.23 -5.78 8.88
C ASP A 107 16.41 -7.31 8.86
N ASN A 108 17.54 -7.78 9.38
CA ASN A 108 17.86 -9.22 9.44
C ASN A 108 16.90 -10.03 10.34
N TRP A 109 16.05 -9.38 11.11
CA TRP A 109 15.05 -9.99 12.00
C TRP A 109 13.61 -9.84 11.47
N GLY A 110 13.45 -9.37 10.22
CA GLY A 110 12.16 -9.16 9.59
C GLY A 110 11.39 -7.94 10.14
N ASN A 111 12.06 -7.01 10.81
CA ASN A 111 11.44 -5.76 11.23
C ASN A 111 11.35 -4.79 10.05
N ILE A 112 10.23 -4.08 9.95
CA ILE A 112 10.04 -3.02 8.97
C ILE A 112 10.56 -1.70 9.54
N GLU A 113 11.50 -1.09 8.84
CA GLU A 113 12.02 0.25 9.10
C GLU A 113 11.54 1.22 8.01
N ILE A 114 11.09 2.42 8.39
CA ILE A 114 10.73 3.46 7.41
C ILE A 114 11.97 4.29 7.15
N GLN A 115 12.32 4.45 5.87
CA GLN A 115 13.32 5.42 5.48
C GLN A 115 12.70 6.83 5.50
N GLN A 116 13.09 7.63 6.50
CA GLN A 116 12.87 9.07 6.43
C GLN A 116 14.01 9.65 5.61
N ASN A 117 13.70 10.16 4.41
CA ASN A 117 14.64 11.02 3.70
C ASN A 117 14.81 12.30 4.53
N ASN A 118 15.98 12.47 5.14
CA ASN A 118 16.43 13.75 5.70
C ASN A 118 16.66 14.77 4.59
#